data_AF-A0A3D3YZ56-F1
#
_entry.id   AF-A0A3D3YZ56-F1
#
_cell.length_a   1.000
_cell.length_b   1.000
_cell.length_c   1.000
_cell.angle_alpha   90.00
_cell.angle_beta   90.00
_cell.angle_gamma   90.00
#
_symmetry.space_group_name_H-M   'P 1'
#
loop_
_entity.id
_entity.type
_entity.pdbx_description
1 polymer ?
#
loop_
_entity_poly.entity_id
_entity_poly.type
_entity_poly.pdbx_seq_one_letter_code
_entity_poly.pdbx_strand_id
1 'polypeptide(L)' 'GQGIAGLINVLDPERVVIGGGAMAAGDLLLEPARRACREAVEAPDHRPEVPIVAAALGNDAGA' A
#
# COMPACT_ATOMS: atom_id res chain seq x y z
N GLY A 1 5.43 -2.69 3.86
CA GLY A 1 5.74 -1.28 4.14
C GLY A 1 6.83 -0.75 3.25
N GLN A 2 8.10 -1.09 3.54
CA GLN A 2 9.30 -0.53 2.90
C GLN A 2 9.26 -0.38 1.37
N GLY A 3 8.97 -1.46 0.62
CA GLY A 3 8.90 -1.37 -0.84
C GLY A 3 7.81 -0.42 -1.35
N ILE A 4 6.66 -0.37 -0.66
CA ILE A 4 5.56 0.54 -0.98
C ILE A 4 6.01 2.00 -0.74
N ALA A 5 6.67 2.27 0.38
CA ALA A 5 7.20 3.59 0.69
C ALA A 5 8.20 4.07 -0.36
N GLY A 6 9.11 3.21 -0.81
CA GLY A 6 10.03 3.53 -1.91
C GLY A 6 9.31 3.91 -3.20
N LEU A 7 8.26 3.17 -3.58
CA LEU A 7 7.45 3.50 -4.75
C LEU A 7 6.67 4.82 -4.56
N ILE A 8 6.14 5.07 -3.36
CA ILE A 8 5.46 6.33 -3.03
C ILE A 8 6.43 7.53 -3.11
N ASN A 9 7.69 7.35 -2.70
CA ASN A 9 8.71 8.39 -2.79
C ASN A 9 9.12 8.70 -4.24
N VAL A 10 9.10 7.70 -5.13
CA VAL A 10 9.51 7.85 -6.53
C VAL A 10 8.37 8.34 -7.42
N LEU A 11 7.16 7.84 -7.21
CA LEU A 11 6.04 8.04 -8.14
C LEU A 11 5.02 9.07 -7.66
N ASP A 12 5.02 9.41 -6.37
CA ASP A 12 4.03 10.28 -5.72
C ASP A 12 2.57 10.00 -6.12
N PRO A 13 2.08 8.76 -5.97
CA PRO A 13 0.76 8.38 -6.45
C PRO A 13 -0.35 8.86 -5.51
N GLU A 14 -1.54 9.08 -6.06
CA GLU A 14 -2.75 9.38 -5.27
C GLU A 14 -3.23 8.18 -4.42
N ARG A 15 -2.89 6.95 -4.83
CA ARG A 15 -3.29 5.71 -4.15
C ARG A 15 -2.41 4.54 -4.56
N VAL A 16 -2.22 3.59 -3.64
CA VAL A 16 -1.63 2.28 -3.90
C VAL A 16 -2.69 1.20 -3.78
N VAL A 17 -2.81 0.36 -4.80
CA VAL A 17 -3.72 -0.80 -4.81
C VAL A 17 -2.89 -2.08 -4.74
N ILE A 18 -3.17 -2.92 -3.75
CA ILE A 18 -2.48 -4.19 -3.53
C ILE A 18 -3.34 -5.33 -4.10
N GLY A 19 -2.81 -6.03 -5.10
CA GLY A 19 -3.41 -7.24 -5.67
C GLY A 19 -2.72 -8.53 -5.24
N GLY A 20 -3.21 -9.65 -5.77
CA GLY A 20 -2.63 -10.99 -5.59
C GLY A 20 -3.30 -11.81 -4.48
N GLY A 21 -3.05 -13.14 -4.50
CA GLY A 21 -3.74 -14.10 -3.63
C GLY A 21 -3.53 -13.90 -2.12
N ALA A 22 -2.47 -13.18 -1.71
CA ALA A 22 -2.22 -12.83 -0.31
C ALA A 22 -3.27 -11.86 0.26
N MET A 23 -4.06 -11.18 -0.58
CA MET A 23 -5.12 -10.28 -0.14
C MET A 23 -6.29 -10.98 0.56
N ALA A 24 -6.37 -12.32 0.50
CA ALA A 24 -7.32 -13.09 1.32
C ALA A 24 -7.13 -12.87 2.84
N ALA A 25 -5.92 -12.49 3.27
CA ALA A 25 -5.65 -12.15 4.68
C ALA A 25 -6.22 -10.77 5.09
N GLY A 26 -6.63 -9.93 4.14
CA GLY A 26 -7.24 -8.62 4.40
C GLY A 26 -6.41 -7.74 5.33
N ASP A 27 -7.06 -7.20 6.36
CA ASP A 27 -6.44 -6.27 7.31
C ASP A 27 -5.32 -6.88 8.15
N LEU A 28 -5.32 -8.21 8.36
CA LEU A 28 -4.22 -8.90 9.04
C LEU A 28 -2.88 -8.69 8.32
N LEU A 29 -2.91 -8.54 7.00
CA LEU A 29 -1.74 -8.21 6.19
C LEU A 29 -1.63 -6.70 5.91
N LEU A 30 -2.74 -6.03 5.64
CA LEU A 30 -2.72 -4.63 5.21
C LEU A 30 -2.43 -3.63 6.34
N GLU A 31 -2.92 -3.84 7.56
CA GLU A 31 -2.59 -2.97 8.70
C GLU A 31 -1.08 -2.92 8.99
N PRO A 32 -0.36 -4.06 9.17
CA PRO A 32 1.07 -4.00 9.38
C PRO A 32 1.82 -3.44 8.16
N ALA A 33 1.32 -3.66 6.94
CA ALA A 33 1.89 -3.07 5.74
C ALA A 33 1.75 -1.54 5.72
N ARG A 34 0.58 -1.00 6.10
CA ARG A 34 0.29 0.44 6.23
C ARG A 34 1.17 1.09 7.29
N ARG A 35 1.24 0.52 8.50
CA ARG A 35 2.12 0.99 9.57
C ARG A 35 3.58 1.07 9.12
N ALA A 36 4.10 -0.04 8.58
CA ALA A 36 5.48 -0.10 8.12
C ALA A 36 5.73 0.77 6.86
N CYS A 37 4.69 1.21 6.15
CA CYS A 37 4.83 2.19 5.07
C CYS A 37 4.93 3.61 5.63
N ARG A 38 4.08 3.96 6.60
CA ARG A 38 4.11 5.27 7.27
C ARG A 38 5.44 5.53 7.98
N GLU A 39 6.03 4.50 8.58
CA GLU A 39 7.35 4.58 9.22
C GLU A 39 8.51 4.73 8.21
N ALA A 40 8.30 4.37 6.95
CA ALA A 40 9.34 4.27 5.93
C ALA A 40 9.29 5.35 4.84
N VAL A 41 8.16 6.02 4.70
CA VAL A 41 7.97 7.07 3.69
C VAL A 41 8.73 8.33 4.09
N GLU A 42 9.26 9.06 3.11
CA GLU A 42 9.97 10.30 3.38
C GLU A 42 9.00 11.41 3.75
N ALA A 43 9.39 12.20 4.76
CA ALA A 43 8.66 13.35 5.27
C ALA A 43 7.13 13.09 5.42
N PRO A 44 6.71 12.06 6.18
CA PRO A 44 5.31 11.62 6.25
C PRO A 44 4.34 12.72 6.71
N ASP A 45 4.82 13.66 7.54
CA ASP A 45 4.02 14.77 8.06
C ASP A 45 3.98 15.99 7.12
N HIS A 46 4.72 15.96 6.00
CA HIS A 46 4.80 17.05 5.01
C HIS A 46 4.18 16.69 3.65
N ARG A 47 3.46 15.57 3.57
CA ARG A 47 2.77 15.13 2.35
C ARG A 47 1.36 14.61 2.69
N PRO A 48 0.43 14.64 1.72
CA PRO A 48 -0.87 13.99 1.90
C PRO A 48 -0.69 12.49 2.17
N GLU A 49 -1.61 11.92 2.96
CA GLU A 49 -1.65 10.47 3.15
C GLU A 49 -1.97 9.78 1.81
N VAL A 50 -1.19 8.75 1.47
CA VAL A 50 -1.44 7.91 0.29
C VAL A 50 -2.20 6.66 0.75
N PRO A 51 -3.48 6.49 0.38
CA PRO A 51 -4.26 5.33 0.76
C PRO A 51 -3.66 4.06 0.15
N ILE A 52 -3.44 3.04 0.98
CA ILE A 52 -3.10 1.69 0.53
C ILE A 52 -4.38 0.87 0.64
N VAL A 53 -4.88 0.28 -0.45
CA VAL A 53 -6.17 -0.45 -0.47
C VAL A 53 -6.02 -1.81 -1.13
N ALA A 54 -6.91 -2.75 -0.83
CA ALA A 54 -7.00 -4.02 -1.55
C ALA A 54 -7.59 -3.82 -2.95
N ALA A 55 -7.14 -4.61 -3.92
CA ALA A 55 -7.78 -4.68 -5.24
C ALA A 55 -9.20 -5.24 -5.12
N ALA A 56 -10.18 -4.55 -5.71
CA ALA A 56 -11.59 -4.93 -5.63
C ALA A 56 -11.91 -6.26 -6.33
N LEU A 57 -11.12 -6.63 -7.34
CA LEU A 57 -11.31 -7.87 -8.12
C LEU A 57 -10.59 -9.08 -7.51
N GLY A 58 -9.88 -8.92 -6.38
CA GLY A 58 -9.22 -10.04 -5.71
C GLY A 58 -8.28 -10.83 -6.62
N ASN A 59 -8.50 -12.14 -6.73
CA ASN A 59 -7.71 -13.03 -7.58
C ASN A 59 -7.92 -12.77 -9.09
N ASP A 60 -9.03 -12.15 -9.46
CA ASP A 60 -9.35 -11.80 -10.85
C ASP A 60 -8.68 -10.49 -11.29
N ALA A 61 -7.95 -9.82 -10.40
CA ALA A 61 -7.26 -8.56 -10.72
C ALA A 61 -6.09 -8.73 -11.74
N GLY A 62 -5.62 -9.97 -11.96
CA GLY A 62 -4.54 -10.27 -12.89
C GLY A 62 -4.80 -11.44 -13.84
N ALA A 63 -6.05 -11.93 -13.89
CA ALA A 63 -6.52 -12.94 -14.85
C ALA A 63 -7.02 -12.25 -16.14
#